data_AF-U2A0D7-F1
#
_entry.id   AF-U2A0D7-F1
#
_cell.length_a   1.000
_cell.length_b   1.000
_cell.length_c   1.000
_cell.angle_alpha   90.00
_cell.angle_beta   90.00
_cell.angle_gamma   90.00
#
_symmetry.space_group_name_H-M   'P 1'
#
loop_
_entity.id
_entity.type
_entity.pdbx_description
1 polymer ?
#
loop_
_entity_poly.entity_id
_entity_poly.type
_entity_poly.pdbx_seq_one_letter_code
_entity_poly.pdbx_strand_id
1 'polypeptide(L)'
;MLIGVLLVVSWLILLIRYPLKALPISMAALAGLALVASWVLWQENRDARYLAHLELRLRYDPQQCPADRPLFVTLKNGSDAALLELRWEVAAYRPGNATNLAQRLYESPRYSGPGELLPGASWNDCLPLPDLRSGYSPATLEFRAERLQGQFVR
;
A
#
# COMPACT_ATOMS: atom_id res chain seq x y z
N MET A 1 -18.28 -10.40 29.22
CA MET A 1 -18.80 -11.43 28.29
C MET A 1 -20.29 -11.71 28.49
N LEU A 2 -20.79 -11.80 29.74
CA LEU A 2 -22.21 -12.01 30.07
C LEU A 2 -23.19 -10.96 29.47
N ILE A 3 -22.80 -9.68 29.48
CA ILE A 3 -23.61 -8.59 28.92
C ILE A 3 -23.81 -8.78 27.40
N GLY A 4 -22.76 -9.18 26.68
CA GLY A 4 -22.86 -9.49 25.25
C GLY A 4 -23.79 -10.67 24.97
N VAL A 5 -23.72 -11.72 25.80
CA VAL A 5 -24.61 -12.90 25.67
C VAL A 5 -26.07 -12.52 25.92
N LEU A 6 -26.38 -11.74 26.97
CA LEU A 6 -27.73 -11.26 27.25
C LEU A 6 -28.30 -10.40 26.11
N LEU A 7 -27.46 -9.59 25.47
CA LEU A 7 -27.84 -8.73 24.34
C LEU A 7 -28.18 -9.58 23.10
N VAL A 8 -27.40 -10.62 22.81
CA VAL A 8 -27.68 -11.55 21.70
C VAL A 8 -28.94 -12.36 21.95
N VAL A 9 -29.14 -12.88 23.18
CA VAL A 9 -30.33 -13.68 23.53
C VAL A 9 -31.61 -12.83 23.48
N SER A 10 -31.57 -11.60 24.02
CA SER A 10 -32.72 -10.69 23.95
C SER A 10 -33.07 -10.29 22.51
N TRP A 11 -32.07 -10.07 21.66
CA TRP A 11 -32.28 -9.83 20.24
C TRP A 11 -32.92 -11.03 19.52
N LEU A 12 -32.43 -12.26 19.78
CA LEU A 12 -33.01 -13.51 19.25
C LEU A 12 -34.47 -13.70 19.67
N ILE A 13 -34.79 -13.43 20.94
CA ILE A 13 -36.17 -13.50 21.46
C ILE A 13 -37.07 -12.50 20.73
N LEU A 14 -36.61 -11.26 20.53
CA LEU A 14 -37.35 -10.24 19.79
C LEU A 14 -37.58 -10.63 18.32
N LEU A 15 -36.60 -11.28 17.69
CA LEU A 15 -36.66 -11.69 16.30
C LEU A 15 -37.63 -12.86 16.07
N ILE A 16 -37.67 -13.82 16.99
CA ILE A 16 -38.61 -14.96 16.96
C ILE A 16 -40.04 -14.49 17.30
N ARG A 17 -40.19 -13.57 18.26
CA ARG A 17 -41.51 -13.14 18.75
C ARG A 17 -42.17 -12.08 17.87
N TYR A 18 -41.38 -11.21 17.24
CA TYR A 18 -41.86 -10.08 16.43
C TYR A 18 -41.14 -9.99 15.07
N PRO A 19 -41.24 -11.03 14.22
CA PRO A 19 -40.50 -11.09 12.95
C PRO A 19 -40.85 -9.91 12.03
N LEU A 20 -42.12 -9.48 12.00
CA LEU A 20 -42.56 -8.35 11.18
C LEU A 20 -41.95 -6.99 11.58
N LYS A 21 -41.43 -6.85 12.80
CA LYS A 21 -40.86 -5.58 13.30
C LYS A 21 -39.33 -5.62 13.42
N ALA A 22 -38.76 -6.73 13.88
CA ALA A 22 -37.32 -6.86 14.11
C ALA A 22 -36.52 -7.13 12.81
N LEU A 23 -37.13 -7.85 11.87
CA LEU A 23 -36.50 -8.24 10.61
C LEU A 23 -36.23 -7.04 9.67
N PRO A 24 -37.14 -6.07 9.45
CA PRO A 24 -36.83 -4.90 8.62
C PRO A 24 -35.74 -4.01 9.23
N ILE A 25 -35.71 -3.87 10.57
CA ILE A 25 -34.66 -3.11 11.27
C ILE A 25 -33.29 -3.76 11.06
N SER A 26 -33.23 -5.08 11.22
CA SER A 26 -31.98 -5.84 11.02
C SER A 26 -31.52 -5.81 9.56
N MET A 27 -32.45 -5.89 8.62
CA MET A 27 -32.17 -5.79 7.18
C MET A 27 -31.67 -4.39 6.80
N ALA A 28 -32.28 -3.32 7.35
CA ALA A 28 -31.81 -1.96 7.16
C ALA A 28 -30.40 -1.74 7.73
N ALA A 29 -30.11 -2.32 8.90
CA ALA A 29 -28.77 -2.27 9.48
C ALA A 29 -27.74 -3.00 8.60
N LEU A 30 -28.07 -4.21 8.12
CA LEU A 30 -27.20 -4.97 7.20
C LEU A 30 -26.99 -4.23 5.88
N ALA A 31 -28.04 -3.62 5.32
CA ALA A 31 -27.95 -2.83 4.10
C ALA A 31 -27.04 -1.61 4.30
N GLY A 32 -27.17 -0.89 5.43
CA GLY A 32 -26.28 0.21 5.78
C GLY A 32 -24.81 -0.22 5.89
N LEU A 33 -24.55 -1.33 6.59
CA LEU A 33 -23.20 -1.89 6.70
C LEU A 33 -22.63 -2.31 5.33
N ALA A 34 -23.45 -2.98 4.50
CA ALA A 34 -23.04 -3.40 3.16
C ALA A 34 -22.75 -2.20 2.25
N LEU A 35 -23.50 -1.10 2.36
CA LEU A 35 -23.30 0.11 1.58
C LEU A 35 -21.99 0.81 1.96
N VAL A 36 -21.70 0.93 3.27
CA VAL A 36 -20.42 1.46 3.77
C VAL A 36 -19.26 0.58 3.33
N ALA A 37 -19.37 -0.74 3.48
CA ALA A 37 -18.33 -1.68 3.03
C ALA A 37 -18.09 -1.57 1.51
N SER A 38 -19.15 -1.51 0.71
CA SER A 38 -19.05 -1.35 -0.75
C SER A 38 -18.40 -0.03 -1.14
N TRP A 39 -18.74 1.05 -0.44
CA TRP A 39 -18.14 2.37 -0.66
C TRP A 39 -16.62 2.36 -0.40
N VAL A 40 -16.20 1.78 0.72
CA VAL A 40 -14.77 1.65 1.08
C VAL A 40 -14.00 0.83 0.03
N LEU A 41 -14.54 -0.32 -0.37
CA LEU A 41 -13.92 -1.17 -1.40
C LEU A 41 -13.80 -0.46 -2.76
N TRP A 42 -14.80 0.34 -3.13
CA TRP A 42 -14.76 1.10 -4.38
C TRP A 42 -13.70 2.20 -4.36
N GLN A 43 -13.53 2.88 -3.21
CA GLN A 43 -12.50 3.90 -3.02
C GLN A 43 -11.09 3.31 -3.13
N GLU A 44 -10.82 2.20 -2.43
CA GLU A 44 -9.51 1.52 -2.51
C GLU A 44 -9.18 1.06 -3.94
N ASN A 45 -10.16 0.54 -4.67
CA ASN A 45 -9.95 0.03 -6.02
C ASN A 45 -9.75 1.14 -7.09
N ARG A 46 -10.06 2.39 -6.78
CA ARG A 46 -9.74 3.54 -7.66
C ARG A 46 -8.26 3.91 -7.55
N ASP A 47 -7.76 4.05 -6.33
CA ASP A 47 -6.38 4.46 -6.08
C ASP A 47 -5.39 3.37 -6.56
N ALA A 48 -5.72 2.09 -6.32
CA ALA A 48 -4.93 0.96 -6.79
C ALA A 48 -4.76 0.92 -8.32
N ARG A 49 -5.76 1.38 -9.08
CA ARG A 49 -5.68 1.43 -10.55
C ARG A 49 -4.68 2.49 -11.02
N TYR A 50 -4.63 3.67 -10.40
CA TYR A 50 -3.64 4.68 -10.77
C TYR A 50 -2.22 4.25 -10.38
N LEU A 51 -2.05 3.64 -9.21
CA LEU A 51 -0.79 3.03 -8.77
C LEU A 51 -0.28 1.96 -9.73
N ALA A 52 -1.16 1.16 -10.34
CA ALA A 52 -0.78 0.13 -11.31
C ALA A 52 -0.15 0.69 -12.61
N HIS A 53 -0.39 1.96 -12.92
CA HIS A 53 0.20 2.65 -14.08
C HIS A 53 1.51 3.39 -13.73
N LEU A 54 1.92 3.40 -12.45
CA LEU A 54 3.22 3.92 -12.05
C LEU A 54 4.30 2.87 -12.35
N GLU A 55 5.26 3.24 -13.19
CA GLU A 55 6.45 2.42 -13.37
C GLU A 55 7.54 2.91 -12.43
N LEU A 56 7.79 2.18 -11.34
CA LEU A 56 8.86 2.45 -10.39
C LEU A 56 9.94 1.37 -10.50
N ARG A 57 11.14 1.76 -10.92
CA ARG A 57 12.29 0.86 -11.10
C ARG A 57 13.42 1.29 -10.20
N LEU A 58 14.03 0.33 -9.50
CA LEU A 58 15.18 0.55 -8.65
C LEU A 58 16.32 -0.35 -9.13
N ARG A 59 17.52 0.21 -9.24
CA ARG A 59 18.72 -0.54 -9.59
C ARG A 59 19.90 -0.06 -8.77
N TYR A 60 20.74 -1.00 -8.37
CA TYR A 60 22.02 -0.65 -7.76
C TYR A 60 22.97 -0.14 -8.85
N ASP A 61 23.34 1.13 -8.79
CA ASP A 61 24.23 1.78 -9.75
C ASP A 61 25.19 2.74 -9.02
N PRO A 62 26.29 2.21 -8.43
CA PRO A 62 27.29 3.03 -7.76
C PRO A 62 28.18 3.82 -8.73
N GLN A 63 28.02 3.67 -10.05
CA GLN A 63 28.75 4.46 -11.04
C GLN A 63 28.05 5.79 -11.31
N GLN A 64 26.72 5.77 -11.42
CA GLN A 64 25.92 6.96 -11.68
C GLN A 64 25.54 7.70 -10.38
N CYS A 65 25.42 6.98 -9.26
CA CYS A 65 25.01 7.56 -7.98
C CYS A 65 26.18 7.75 -7.00
N PRO A 66 26.10 8.76 -6.11
CA PRO A 66 27.03 8.94 -5.00
C PRO A 66 27.11 7.73 -4.06
N ALA A 67 28.25 7.58 -3.37
CA ALA A 67 28.52 6.43 -2.49
C ALA A 67 27.57 6.31 -1.28
N ASP A 68 27.02 7.42 -0.79
CA ASP A 68 26.02 7.46 0.28
C ASP A 68 24.62 7.05 -0.19
N ARG A 69 24.35 7.13 -1.49
CA ARG A 69 23.04 6.84 -2.10
C ARG A 69 23.14 6.07 -3.41
N PRO A 70 23.68 4.83 -3.40
CA PRO A 70 24.05 4.11 -4.62
C PRO A 70 22.87 3.44 -5.35
N LEU A 71 21.63 3.64 -4.91
CA LEU A 71 20.44 3.05 -5.51
C LEU A 71 19.77 4.05 -6.45
N PHE A 72 19.87 3.82 -7.76
CA PHE A 72 19.22 4.66 -8.75
C PHE A 72 17.74 4.29 -8.86
N VAL A 73 16.87 5.29 -8.73
CA VAL A 73 15.42 5.15 -8.88
C VAL A 73 14.94 5.88 -10.13
N THR A 74 14.02 5.25 -10.84
CA THR A 74 13.27 5.85 -11.94
C THR A 74 11.78 5.66 -11.66
N LEU A 75 11.04 6.76 -11.62
CA LEU A 75 9.59 6.80 -11.54
C LEU A 75 9.03 7.39 -12.82
N LYS A 76 8.05 6.73 -13.42
CA LYS A 76 7.28 7.28 -14.53
C LYS A 76 5.80 7.24 -14.18
N ASN A 77 5.14 8.38 -14.27
CA ASN A 77 3.70 8.45 -14.10
C ASN A 77 3.01 8.08 -15.41
N GLY A 78 2.64 6.80 -15.57
CA GLY A 78 1.87 6.34 -16.74
C GLY A 78 0.36 6.52 -16.60
N SER A 79 -0.11 7.15 -15.52
CA SER A 79 -1.52 7.37 -15.25
C SER A 79 -2.03 8.69 -15.85
N ASP A 80 -3.34 8.82 -16.00
CA ASP A 80 -3.99 10.02 -16.52
C ASP A 80 -4.16 11.14 -15.46
N ALA A 81 -3.73 10.90 -14.22
CA ALA A 81 -3.85 11.82 -13.09
C ALA A 81 -2.47 12.30 -12.60
N ALA A 82 -2.40 13.54 -12.13
CA ALA A 82 -1.18 14.05 -11.49
C ALA A 82 -0.97 13.36 -10.13
N LEU A 83 0.21 12.79 -9.94
CA LEU A 83 0.65 12.23 -8.66
C LEU A 83 1.07 13.39 -7.75
N LEU A 84 0.59 13.45 -6.52
CA LEU A 84 0.89 14.51 -5.54
C LEU A 84 1.91 14.06 -4.50
N GLU A 85 1.77 12.82 -4.03
CA GLU A 85 2.64 12.23 -3.04
C GLU A 85 2.81 10.75 -3.35
N LEU A 86 4.03 10.23 -3.20
CA LEU A 86 4.32 8.80 -3.30
C LEU A 86 5.26 8.40 -2.19
N ARG A 87 4.91 7.34 -1.49
CA ARG A 87 5.73 6.68 -0.47
C ARG A 87 5.86 5.20 -0.83
N TRP A 88 7.03 4.63 -0.58
CA TRP A 88 7.25 3.21 -0.75
C TRP A 88 8.29 2.70 0.25
N GLU A 89 8.37 1.38 0.33
CA GLU A 89 9.45 0.70 1.00
C GLU A 89 10.34 0.01 -0.04
N VAL A 90 11.65 -0.03 0.21
CA VAL A 90 12.59 -0.76 -0.66
C VAL A 90 12.78 -2.17 -0.11
N ALA A 91 12.46 -3.15 -0.94
CA ALA A 91 12.74 -4.56 -0.69
C ALA A 91 13.94 -5.00 -1.54
N ALA A 92 14.69 -5.98 -1.02
CA ALA A 92 15.85 -6.53 -1.71
C ALA A 92 15.71 -8.05 -1.79
N TYR A 93 15.81 -8.60 -3.00
CA TYR A 93 15.63 -10.01 -3.27
C TYR A 93 16.87 -10.61 -3.92
N ARG A 94 17.17 -11.87 -3.62
CA ARG A 94 18.11 -12.63 -4.45
C ARG A 94 17.35 -13.10 -5.70
N PRO A 95 17.95 -13.04 -6.90
CA PRO A 95 17.34 -13.59 -8.11
C PRO A 95 16.83 -15.02 -7.89
N GLY A 96 15.56 -15.28 -8.21
CA GLY A 96 14.91 -16.58 -8.00
C GLY A 96 14.46 -16.89 -6.56
N ASN A 97 14.64 -15.98 -5.61
CA ASN A 97 14.16 -16.12 -4.23
C ASN A 97 13.14 -15.02 -3.88
N ALA A 98 12.07 -15.38 -3.19
CA ALA A 98 11.02 -14.47 -2.73
C ALA A 98 11.24 -13.94 -1.30
N THR A 99 12.37 -14.27 -0.67
CA THR A 99 12.67 -13.80 0.69
C THR A 99 13.22 -12.38 0.65
N ASN A 100 12.52 -11.44 1.29
CA ASN A 100 13.01 -10.07 1.42
C ASN A 100 14.22 -10.03 2.39
N LEU A 101 15.34 -9.53 1.88
CA LEU A 101 16.61 -9.39 2.58
C LEU A 101 16.83 -7.98 3.13
N ALA A 102 15.97 -7.02 2.77
CA ALA A 102 15.93 -5.71 3.39
C ALA A 102 15.30 -5.81 4.78
N GLN A 103 15.97 -5.23 5.77
CA GLN A 103 15.53 -5.17 7.14
C GLN A 103 14.73 -3.87 7.34
N ARG A 104 13.55 -4.01 7.97
CA ARG A 104 12.75 -2.86 8.40
C ARG A 104 13.10 -2.54 9.85
N LEU A 105 14.16 -1.78 10.03
CA LEU A 105 14.55 -1.23 11.33
C LEU A 105 13.73 0.02 11.63
N TYR A 106 13.67 0.41 12.90
CA TYR A 106 12.97 1.63 13.31
C TYR A 106 13.57 2.89 12.64
N GLU A 107 14.88 2.87 12.39
CA GLU A 107 15.64 3.95 11.75
C GLU A 107 15.70 3.85 10.22
N SER A 108 14.98 2.89 9.61
CA SER A 108 15.06 2.71 8.16
C SER A 108 14.60 3.96 7.39
N PRO A 109 15.30 4.34 6.30
CA PRO A 109 14.94 5.51 5.51
C PRO A 109 13.50 5.42 4.99
N ARG A 110 12.75 6.51 5.11
CA ARG A 110 11.45 6.65 4.44
C ARG A 110 11.68 7.17 3.04
N TYR A 111 11.36 6.36 2.04
CA TYR A 111 11.52 6.73 0.65
C TYR A 111 10.26 7.46 0.14
N SER A 112 10.47 8.63 -0.44
CA SER A 112 9.42 9.49 -0.97
C SER A 112 9.73 9.93 -2.39
N GLY A 113 8.68 10.15 -3.18
CA GLY A 113 8.79 10.61 -4.56
C GLY A 113 9.03 12.12 -4.66
N PRO A 114 9.03 12.67 -5.89
CA PRO A 114 9.33 14.08 -6.15
C PRO A 114 8.26 15.08 -5.67
N GLY A 115 7.18 14.60 -5.05
CA GLY A 115 5.97 15.39 -4.85
C GLY A 115 5.11 15.33 -6.12
N GLU A 116 4.77 16.51 -6.67
CA GLU A 116 3.92 16.61 -7.85
C GLU A 116 4.61 16.06 -9.11
N LEU A 117 4.01 15.06 -9.74
CA LEU A 117 4.46 14.46 -11.00
C LEU A 117 3.29 14.34 -11.97
N LEU A 118 3.33 15.14 -13.04
CA LEU A 118 2.29 15.22 -14.07
C LEU A 118 2.08 13.88 -14.81
N PRO A 119 0.91 13.67 -15.42
CA PRO A 119 0.66 12.54 -16.32
C PRO A 119 1.73 12.44 -17.42
N GLY A 120 2.28 11.24 -17.64
CA GLY A 120 3.32 10.94 -18.61
C GLY A 120 4.74 11.37 -18.23
N ALA A 121 4.92 12.16 -17.17
CA ALA A 121 6.22 12.65 -16.75
C ALA A 121 7.07 11.56 -16.07
N SER A 122 8.39 11.78 -16.07
CA SER A 122 9.35 10.91 -15.39
C SER A 122 10.23 11.69 -14.42
N TRP A 123 10.65 11.01 -13.38
CA TRP A 123 11.56 11.50 -12.35
C TRP A 123 12.60 10.43 -12.05
N ASN A 124 13.83 10.87 -11.78
CA ASN A 124 14.92 10.01 -11.38
C ASN A 124 15.64 10.62 -10.18
N ASP A 125 16.15 9.76 -9.29
CA ASP A 125 16.95 10.19 -8.15
C ASP A 125 17.87 9.05 -7.68
N CYS A 126 18.74 9.36 -6.73
CA CYS A 126 19.63 8.40 -6.08
C CYS A 126 19.22 8.27 -4.61
N LEU A 127 19.04 7.04 -4.13
CA LEU A 127 18.54 6.72 -2.80
C LEU A 127 19.59 5.95 -1.97
N PRO A 128 19.57 6.09 -0.64
CA PRO A 128 20.36 5.24 0.24
C PRO A 128 19.93 3.78 0.12
N LEU A 129 20.85 2.87 0.40
CA LEU A 129 20.53 1.44 0.51
C LEU A 129 19.73 1.19 1.79
N PRO A 130 18.72 0.30 1.77
CA PRO A 130 18.14 -0.20 2.99
C PRO A 130 19.16 -1.07 3.74
N ASP A 131 18.97 -1.22 5.05
CA ASP A 131 19.76 -2.16 5.84
C ASP A 131 19.54 -3.57 5.33
N LEU A 132 20.60 -4.24 4.86
CA LEU A 132 20.51 -5.61 4.35
C LEU A 132 20.86 -6.61 5.46
N ARG A 133 20.29 -7.81 5.40
CA ARG A 133 20.76 -8.93 6.23
C ARG A 133 22.25 -9.19 5.94
N SER A 134 23.02 -9.52 6.97
CA SER A 134 24.45 -9.77 6.84
C SER A 134 24.77 -10.89 5.84
N GLY A 135 25.91 -10.77 5.16
CA GLY A 135 26.41 -11.78 4.21
C GLY A 135 25.88 -11.65 2.77
N TYR A 136 25.14 -10.59 2.44
CA TYR A 136 24.66 -10.31 1.08
C TYR A 136 25.32 -9.06 0.50
N SER A 137 25.74 -9.13 -0.76
CA SER A 137 26.29 -7.99 -1.50
C SER A 137 25.17 -7.27 -2.26
N PRO A 138 25.06 -5.93 -2.18
CA PRO A 138 24.04 -5.18 -2.91
C PRO A 138 24.05 -5.44 -4.42
N ALA A 139 25.23 -5.65 -5.01
CA ALA A 139 25.39 -5.82 -6.45
C ALA A 139 24.77 -7.12 -7.01
N THR A 140 24.47 -8.11 -6.16
CA THR A 140 23.87 -9.39 -6.56
C THR A 140 22.38 -9.48 -6.25
N LEU A 141 21.79 -8.37 -5.77
CA LEU A 141 20.39 -8.30 -5.36
C LEU A 141 19.55 -7.54 -6.39
N GLU A 142 18.29 -7.93 -6.47
CA GLU A 142 17.24 -7.20 -7.17
C GLU A 142 16.49 -6.33 -6.18
N PHE A 143 16.51 -5.02 -6.40
CA PHE A 143 15.78 -4.07 -5.58
C PHE A 143 14.40 -3.80 -6.20
N ARG A 144 13.37 -3.79 -5.35
CA ARG A 144 11.99 -3.55 -5.77
C ARG A 144 11.32 -2.60 -4.80
N ALA A 145 10.42 -1.77 -5.31
CA ALA A 145 9.54 -0.98 -4.47
C ALA A 145 8.35 -1.84 -4.05
N GLU A 146 8.04 -1.81 -2.76
CA GLU A 146 6.88 -2.47 -2.19
C GLU A 146 6.06 -1.48 -1.37
N ARG A 147 4.81 -1.89 -1.07
CA ARG A 147 3.88 -1.09 -0.25
C ARG A 147 3.75 0.35 -0.76
N LEU A 148 3.60 0.49 -2.08
CA LEU A 148 3.43 1.79 -2.71
C LEU A 148 2.13 2.44 -2.19
N GLN A 149 2.27 3.66 -1.69
CA GLN A 149 1.16 4.50 -1.23
C GLN A 149 1.26 5.81 -1.98
N GLY A 150 0.29 6.05 -2.86
CA GLY A 150 0.23 7.23 -3.72
C GLY A 150 -1.02 8.06 -3.45
N GLN A 151 -0.92 9.37 -3.58
CA GLN A 151 -2.05 10.30 -3.65
C GLN A 151 -2.06 10.97 -5.01
N PHE A 152 -3.23 11.04 -5.64
CA PHE A 152 -3.43 11.66 -6.95
C PHE A 152 -4.43 12.80 -6.87
N VAL A 153 -4.32 13.75 -7.79
CA VAL A 153 -5.35 14.79 -8.00
C VAL A 153 -6.66 14.12 -8.41
N ARG A 154 -7.76 14.48 -7.75
CA ARG A 154 -9.13 13.99 -8.00
C ARG A 154 -9.92 14.91 -8.89
#